data_AF-A0AAV0VIB5-F1
#
_entry.id   AF-A0AAV0VIB5-F1
#
_cell.length_a   1.000
_cell.length_b   1.000
_cell.length_c   1.000
_cell.angle_alpha   90.00
_cell.angle_beta   90.00
_cell.angle_gamma   90.00
#
_symmetry.space_group_name_H-M   'P 1'
#
loop_
_entity.id
_entity.type
_entity.pdbx_description
1 polymer ?
#
loop_
_entity_poly.entity_id
_entity_poly.type
_entity_poly.pdbx_seq_one_letter_code
_entity_poly.pdbx_strand_id
1 'polypeptide(L)'
;MSLKWVYLSISFLSVVHRDVAKQPCDDESLIKKNGKLSREDIEDLISIDNQSQIKMCLIVLGKDPLETEIAELLWRDLVKVYTTADDIPEDELQLLGWISKGIPASDFMNLSLTDIETIASFGKWRNYSKEQVMSLKQAIEDQWSYKGPSDFSSYDLAALGQVLCSFNKSHIAAIKPFAYKVAAADISNLVNCPQEIIREFALLATSRDAFGDPSGWTAIQIALIGCVISGLDSVRDIQPDAFEGLAASSMQCLPNNVLQAMSIEQLSHLSLSAVNALTHAQLSSLDREQIRAVEETAKTLGSALNDGCCFTSRNAAWSTVTLIAYLQLSTLIP
;
A
#
# COMPACT_ATOMS: atom_id res chain seq x y z
N MET A 1 -32.96 17.50 -20.00
CA MET A 1 -31.65 17.43 -19.33
C MET A 1 -31.83 17.86 -17.88
N SER A 2 -31.66 16.93 -16.94
CA SER A 2 -32.12 17.10 -15.55
C SER A 2 -31.16 17.94 -14.68
N LEU A 3 -31.73 18.67 -13.72
CA LEU A 3 -31.13 19.61 -12.76
C LEU A 3 -29.97 19.07 -11.87
N LYS A 4 -29.53 17.82 -12.03
CA LYS A 4 -28.45 17.23 -11.20
C LYS A 4 -27.05 17.82 -11.47
N TRP A 5 -26.82 18.44 -12.63
CA TRP A 5 -25.50 19.01 -12.98
C TRP A 5 -25.24 20.40 -12.39
N VAL A 6 -26.29 21.15 -12.02
CA VAL A 6 -26.11 22.51 -11.50
C VAL A 6 -25.62 22.51 -10.05
N TYR A 7 -25.99 21.50 -9.25
CA TYR A 7 -25.54 21.38 -7.86
C TYR A 7 -24.06 20.93 -7.72
N LEU A 8 -23.57 20.11 -8.65
CA LEU A 8 -22.14 19.69 -8.64
C LEU A 8 -21.20 20.85 -9.00
N SER A 9 -21.61 21.76 -9.88
CA SER A 9 -20.79 22.94 -10.21
C SER A 9 -20.78 23.99 -9.10
N ILE A 10 -21.87 24.15 -8.34
CA ILE A 10 -21.92 25.12 -7.24
C ILE A 10 -21.11 24.63 -6.03
N SER A 11 -21.04 23.31 -5.80
CA SER A 11 -20.25 22.71 -4.71
C SER A 11 -18.73 22.83 -4.97
N PHE A 12 -18.31 22.68 -6.23
CA PHE A 12 -16.91 22.88 -6.64
C PHE A 12 -16.49 24.37 -6.60
N LEU A 13 -17.39 25.29 -6.94
CA LEU A 13 -17.10 26.73 -6.89
C LEU A 13 -17.17 27.31 -5.46
N SER A 14 -17.91 26.70 -4.52
CA SER A 14 -17.93 27.16 -3.13
C SER A 14 -16.69 26.80 -2.31
N VAL A 15 -15.86 25.86 -2.80
CA VAL A 15 -14.55 25.53 -2.19
C VAL A 15 -13.45 26.47 -2.70
N VAL A 16 -13.61 27.08 -3.89
CA VAL A 16 -12.55 27.86 -4.56
C VAL A 16 -12.57 29.36 -4.21
N HIS A 17 -13.58 29.89 -3.52
CA HIS A 17 -13.66 31.33 -3.22
C HIS A 17 -13.80 31.67 -1.74
N ARG A 18 -12.99 31.02 -0.90
CA ARG A 18 -12.63 31.56 0.41
C ARG A 18 -11.13 31.83 0.53
N ASP A 19 -10.50 32.28 -0.55
CA ASP A 19 -9.17 32.88 -0.53
C ASP A 19 -9.28 34.39 -0.31
N VAL A 20 -9.11 34.77 0.96
CA VAL A 20 -8.67 36.12 1.30
C VAL A 20 -7.27 35.98 1.90
N ALA A 21 -6.27 36.34 1.08
CA ALA A 21 -4.91 36.71 1.44
C ALA A 21 -3.99 35.63 2.07
N LYS A 22 -3.69 34.56 1.35
CA LYS A 22 -2.49 33.74 1.58
C LYS A 22 -1.77 33.49 0.26
N GLN A 23 -0.48 33.80 0.18
CA GLN A 23 0.31 33.55 -1.01
C GLN A 23 0.46 32.03 -1.18
N PRO A 24 0.05 31.43 -2.32
CA PRO A 24 0.11 29.99 -2.49
C PRO A 24 1.58 29.53 -2.55
N CYS A 25 1.88 28.42 -1.88
CA CYS A 25 3.18 27.78 -1.99
C CYS A 25 3.37 27.31 -3.44
N ASP A 26 4.24 27.98 -4.18
CA ASP A 26 4.57 27.62 -5.55
C ASP A 26 5.66 26.53 -5.52
N ASP A 27 5.34 25.35 -6.08
CA ASP A 27 6.20 24.16 -6.17
C ASP A 27 7.57 24.54 -6.80
N GLU A 28 7.57 25.46 -7.78
CA GLU A 28 8.78 25.94 -8.48
C GLU A 28 9.67 26.85 -7.61
N SER A 29 9.10 27.50 -6.59
CA SER A 29 9.83 28.46 -5.75
C SER A 29 10.57 27.80 -4.57
N LEU A 30 10.06 26.65 -4.10
CA LEU A 30 10.60 25.91 -2.95
C LEU A 30 11.55 24.78 -3.37
N ILE A 31 11.34 24.20 -4.55
CA ILE A 31 12.17 23.10 -5.07
C ILE A 31 13.13 23.69 -6.11
N LYS A 32 14.38 23.99 -5.71
CA LYS A 32 15.40 24.48 -6.65
C LYS A 32 15.68 23.43 -7.74
N LYS A 33 16.21 23.90 -8.88
CA LYS A 33 16.40 23.23 -10.21
C LYS A 33 16.87 21.76 -10.28
N ASN A 34 17.28 21.14 -9.16
CA ASN A 34 17.68 19.73 -9.10
C ASN A 34 16.53 18.78 -8.71
N GLY A 35 15.32 19.30 -8.44
CA GLY A 35 14.12 18.48 -8.18
C GLY A 35 14.14 17.73 -6.83
N LYS A 36 14.99 18.15 -5.88
CA LYS A 36 15.08 17.58 -4.53
C LYS A 36 15.24 18.71 -3.52
N LEU A 37 14.54 18.60 -2.40
CA LEU A 37 14.63 19.52 -1.26
C LEU A 37 15.98 19.32 -0.55
N SER A 38 16.78 20.38 -0.41
CA SER A 38 18.04 20.36 0.34
C SER A 38 17.88 20.89 1.77
N ARG A 39 18.90 20.71 2.60
CA ARG A 39 18.93 21.27 3.96
C ARG A 39 18.93 22.79 3.94
N GLU A 40 19.65 23.39 3.00
CA GLU A 40 19.68 24.85 2.80
C GLU A 40 18.29 25.38 2.39
N ASP A 41 17.54 24.64 1.57
CA ASP A 41 16.17 25.03 1.19
C ASP A 41 15.22 25.06 2.40
N ILE A 42 15.42 24.16 3.37
CA ILE A 42 14.67 24.12 4.63
C ILE A 42 15.10 25.25 5.55
N GLU A 43 16.39 25.54 5.65
CA GLU A 43 16.90 26.68 6.44
C GLU A 43 16.39 28.02 5.87
N ASP A 44 16.31 28.14 4.54
CA ASP A 44 15.72 29.29 3.84
C ASP A 44 14.22 29.42 4.18
N LEU A 45 13.46 28.31 4.14
CA LEU A 45 12.04 28.23 4.54
C LEU A 45 11.79 28.70 5.99
N ILE A 46 12.76 28.50 6.89
CA ILE A 46 12.68 28.90 8.30
C ILE A 46 13.07 30.37 8.50
N SER A 47 13.97 30.89 7.65
CA SER A 47 14.51 32.26 7.76
C SER A 47 13.54 33.35 7.29
N ILE A 48 12.59 33.00 6.41
CA ILE A 48 11.54 33.89 5.94
C ILE A 48 10.35 33.70 6.88
N ASP A 49 9.99 34.74 7.64
CA ASP A 49 8.86 34.79 8.56
C ASP A 49 7.65 33.92 8.09
N ASN A 50 7.48 32.74 8.68
CA ASN A 50 6.55 32.50 9.79
C ASN A 50 6.19 31.00 9.85
N GLN A 51 5.82 30.53 11.04
CA GLN A 51 5.12 29.26 11.32
C GLN A 51 3.96 28.96 10.34
N SER A 52 3.48 29.97 9.62
CA SER A 52 2.43 29.88 8.61
C SER A 52 2.88 29.24 7.29
N GLN A 53 4.16 29.32 6.89
CA GLN A 53 4.60 28.77 5.59
C GLN A 53 4.61 27.24 5.60
N ILE A 54 5.16 26.60 6.63
CA ILE A 54 5.16 25.13 6.72
C ILE A 54 3.73 24.56 6.74
N LYS A 55 2.78 25.26 7.39
CA LYS A 55 1.35 24.91 7.35
C LYS A 55 0.78 25.04 5.94
N MET A 56 1.04 26.17 5.27
CA MET A 56 0.53 26.39 3.91
C MET A 56 1.13 25.43 2.88
N CYS A 57 2.37 25.00 3.08
CA CYS A 57 3.11 24.20 2.11
C CYS A 57 3.15 22.71 2.46
N LEU A 58 2.44 22.25 3.48
CA LEU A 58 2.60 20.91 4.04
C LEU A 58 2.43 19.81 2.98
N ILE A 59 1.41 19.94 2.14
CA ILE A 59 1.12 19.02 1.03
C ILE A 59 2.28 18.99 0.02
N VAL A 60 2.81 20.17 -0.34
CA VAL A 60 3.89 20.32 -1.32
C VAL A 60 5.18 19.71 -0.78
N LEU A 61 5.53 20.04 0.47
CA LEU A 61 6.73 19.55 1.15
C LEU A 61 6.70 18.02 1.35
N GLY A 62 5.52 17.44 1.55
CA GLY A 62 5.31 16.00 1.73
C GLY A 62 5.05 15.22 0.45
N LYS A 63 4.99 15.85 -0.73
CA LYS A 63 4.53 15.22 -1.97
C LYS A 63 5.49 14.13 -2.47
N ASP A 64 6.79 14.40 -2.46
CA ASP A 64 7.81 13.56 -3.08
C ASP A 64 8.71 12.86 -2.05
N PRO A 65 9.36 11.74 -2.42
CA PRO A 65 10.25 11.01 -1.52
C PRO A 65 11.34 11.87 -0.90
N LEU A 66 11.34 11.95 0.44
CA LEU A 66 12.30 12.71 1.23
C LEU A 66 13.42 11.81 1.79
N GLU A 67 14.62 12.38 1.86
CA GLU A 67 15.69 11.84 2.68
C GLU A 67 15.27 11.89 4.16
N THR A 68 15.71 10.91 4.95
CA THR A 68 15.25 10.77 6.35
C THR A 68 15.58 12.02 7.16
N GLU A 69 16.80 12.56 7.02
CA GLU A 69 17.22 13.78 7.72
C GLU A 69 16.30 14.96 7.36
N ILE A 70 15.95 15.13 6.09
CA ILE A 70 15.06 16.19 5.62
C ILE A 70 13.65 16.04 6.21
N ALA A 71 13.09 14.82 6.20
CA ALA A 71 11.78 14.56 6.78
C ALA A 71 11.77 14.84 8.30
N GLU A 72 12.84 14.48 9.02
CA GLU A 72 12.99 14.77 10.45
C GLU A 72 13.09 16.27 10.75
N LEU A 73 13.82 17.04 9.91
CA LEU A 73 13.89 18.49 10.03
C LEU A 73 12.50 19.13 9.86
N LEU A 74 11.78 18.75 8.79
CA LEU A 74 10.44 19.25 8.51
C LEU A 74 9.44 18.88 9.63
N TRP A 75 9.48 17.64 10.12
CA TRP A 75 8.65 17.21 11.25
C TRP A 75 8.93 18.04 12.50
N ARG A 76 10.20 18.19 12.89
CA ARG A 76 10.58 18.97 14.06
C ARG A 76 10.11 20.42 13.94
N ASP A 77 10.20 21.01 12.76
CA ASP A 77 9.80 22.40 12.55
C ASP A 77 8.27 22.53 12.54
N LEU A 78 7.53 21.54 12.04
CA LEU A 78 6.07 21.47 12.19
C LEU A 78 5.66 21.37 13.66
N VAL A 79 6.34 20.55 14.46
CA VAL A 79 6.09 20.44 15.91
C VAL A 79 6.32 21.78 16.59
N LYS A 80 7.41 22.52 16.26
CA LYS A 80 7.64 23.87 16.81
C LYS A 80 6.53 24.86 16.46
N VAL A 81 5.93 24.72 15.30
CA VAL A 81 4.82 25.55 14.82
C VAL A 81 3.55 25.30 15.64
N TYR A 82 3.31 24.06 16.04
CA TYR A 82 2.18 23.68 16.88
C TYR A 82 2.50 23.67 18.37
N THR A 83 3.75 23.92 18.77
CA THR A 83 4.32 23.82 20.13
C THR A 83 4.74 22.40 20.48
N THR A 84 3.83 21.44 20.33
CA THR A 84 4.06 20.02 20.61
C THR A 84 3.36 19.14 19.56
N ALA A 85 3.66 17.83 19.57
CA ALA A 85 3.11 16.89 18.59
C ALA A 85 1.60 16.63 18.79
N ASP A 86 1.11 16.71 20.04
CA ASP A 86 -0.31 16.59 20.40
C ASP A 86 -1.16 17.80 19.98
N ASP A 87 -0.53 18.95 19.81
CA ASP A 87 -1.19 20.17 19.33
C ASP A 87 -1.40 20.18 17.80
N ILE A 88 -0.85 19.21 17.05
CA ILE A 88 -1.02 19.12 15.60
C ILE A 88 -2.42 18.54 15.29
N PRO A 89 -3.30 19.29 14.58
CA PRO A 89 -4.62 18.81 14.20
C PRO A 89 -4.58 17.58 13.29
N GLU A 90 -5.57 16.70 13.43
CA GLU A 90 -5.66 15.46 12.65
C GLU A 90 -5.76 15.71 11.13
N ASP A 91 -6.42 16.77 10.70
CA ASP A 91 -6.50 17.16 9.29
C ASP A 91 -5.13 17.58 8.73
N GLU A 92 -4.24 18.15 9.54
CA GLU A 92 -2.86 18.43 9.15
C GLU A 92 -1.99 17.17 9.13
N LEU A 93 -2.19 16.25 10.10
CA LEU A 93 -1.51 14.95 10.11
C LEU A 93 -1.78 14.12 8.85
N GLN A 94 -3.00 14.20 8.32
CA GLN A 94 -3.41 13.53 7.08
C GLN A 94 -2.67 14.06 5.83
N LEU A 95 -2.13 15.28 5.88
CA LEU A 95 -1.47 15.96 4.76
C LEU A 95 0.05 15.79 4.73
N LEU A 96 0.65 15.14 5.74
CA LEU A 96 2.10 15.07 5.92
C LEU A 96 2.87 14.45 4.76
N GLY A 97 2.27 13.47 4.05
CA GLY A 97 2.98 12.76 3.00
C GLY A 97 4.32 12.19 3.49
N TRP A 98 5.38 12.34 2.68
CA TRP A 98 6.72 11.84 2.99
C TRP A 98 7.37 12.44 4.24
N ILE A 99 6.84 13.53 4.79
CA ILE A 99 7.27 14.07 6.09
C ILE A 99 6.99 13.05 7.20
N SER A 100 5.94 12.23 7.08
CA SER A 100 5.59 11.23 8.08
C SER A 100 6.74 10.28 8.42
N LYS A 101 7.62 9.98 7.46
CA LYS A 101 8.81 9.13 7.67
C LYS A 101 9.77 9.71 8.72
N GLY A 102 9.78 11.03 8.89
CA GLY A 102 10.62 11.75 9.85
C GLY A 102 10.06 11.84 11.26
N ILE A 103 8.86 11.31 11.54
CA ILE A 103 8.26 11.32 12.87
C ILE A 103 9.07 10.39 13.80
N PRO A 104 9.72 10.88 14.87
CA PRO A 104 10.37 10.03 15.84
C PRO A 104 9.37 9.05 16.46
N ALA A 105 9.82 7.82 16.76
CA ALA A 105 8.96 6.80 17.36
C ALA A 105 8.23 7.31 18.63
N SER A 106 8.90 8.11 19.46
CA SER A 106 8.32 8.72 20.66
C SER A 106 7.12 9.62 20.39
N ASP A 107 7.09 10.28 19.23
CA ASP A 107 6.11 11.33 18.95
C ASP A 107 4.76 10.72 18.56
N PHE A 108 4.73 9.50 18.02
CA PHE A 108 3.49 8.77 17.73
C PHE A 108 2.58 8.62 18.95
N MET A 109 3.15 8.47 20.15
CA MET A 109 2.38 8.35 21.39
C MET A 109 1.63 9.64 21.76
N ASN A 110 2.05 10.76 21.20
CA ASN A 110 1.47 12.07 21.47
C ASN A 110 0.53 12.54 20.35
N LEU A 111 0.40 11.82 19.24
CA LEU A 111 -0.51 12.22 18.16
C LEU A 111 -1.95 11.88 18.49
N SER A 112 -2.89 12.75 18.11
CA SER A 112 -4.31 12.40 18.09
C SER A 112 -4.59 11.41 16.96
N LEU A 113 -5.11 10.24 17.28
CA LEU A 113 -5.45 9.16 16.36
C LEU A 113 -6.92 8.73 16.54
N THR A 114 -7.79 9.72 16.73
CA THR A 114 -9.21 9.48 16.99
C THR A 114 -10.00 9.27 15.71
N ASP A 115 -9.56 9.87 14.60
CA ASP A 115 -10.12 9.68 13.27
C ASP A 115 -9.47 8.47 12.56
N ILE A 116 -10.33 7.66 11.94
CA ILE A 116 -9.93 6.53 11.10
C ILE A 116 -9.11 6.99 9.89
N GLU A 117 -9.37 8.17 9.35
CA GLU A 117 -8.67 8.71 8.18
C GLU A 117 -7.23 9.11 8.51
N THR A 118 -6.99 9.58 9.74
CA THR A 118 -5.65 9.85 10.27
C THR A 118 -4.86 8.55 10.41
N ILE A 119 -5.48 7.51 10.97
CA ILE A 119 -4.86 6.19 11.07
C ILE A 119 -4.57 5.62 9.68
N ALA A 120 -5.50 5.72 8.73
CA ALA A 120 -5.29 5.29 7.34
C ALA A 120 -4.11 6.02 6.67
N SER A 121 -3.96 7.31 6.96
CA SER A 121 -2.85 8.12 6.45
C SER A 121 -1.49 7.65 6.95
N PHE A 122 -1.42 7.08 8.16
CA PHE A 122 -0.20 6.45 8.69
C PHE A 122 -0.07 4.97 8.30
N GLY A 123 -1.16 4.20 8.31
CA GLY A 123 -1.17 2.76 8.02
C GLY A 123 -0.76 2.39 6.60
N LYS A 124 -0.91 3.32 5.63
CA LYS A 124 -0.45 3.11 4.25
C LYS A 124 1.08 3.11 4.09
N TRP A 125 1.83 3.62 5.06
CA TRP A 125 3.29 3.76 4.96
C TRP A 125 4.03 2.44 5.20
N ARG A 126 4.93 2.10 4.28
CA ARG A 126 5.75 0.88 4.32
C ARG A 126 7.20 1.12 4.75
N ASN A 127 7.59 2.39 4.88
CA ASN A 127 8.97 2.81 5.09
C ASN A 127 9.28 3.24 6.52
N TYR A 128 8.35 2.98 7.45
CA TYR A 128 8.61 3.18 8.87
C TYR A 128 9.63 2.18 9.40
N SER A 129 10.43 2.64 10.36
CA SER A 129 11.25 1.78 11.19
C SER A 129 10.37 0.88 12.06
N LYS A 130 10.94 -0.20 12.59
CA LYS A 130 10.23 -1.11 13.49
C LYS A 130 9.74 -0.38 14.73
N GLU A 131 10.54 0.53 15.28
CA GLU A 131 10.23 1.33 16.46
C GLU A 131 9.07 2.30 16.19
N GLN A 132 9.03 2.93 15.01
CA GLN A 132 7.93 3.80 14.58
C GLN A 132 6.62 3.02 14.49
N VAL A 133 6.59 1.88 13.78
CA VAL A 133 5.37 1.08 13.65
C VAL A 133 4.90 0.53 15.00
N MET A 134 5.84 0.12 15.87
CA MET A 134 5.49 -0.34 17.23
C MET A 134 4.87 0.78 18.08
N SER A 135 5.41 2.00 18.01
CA SER A 135 4.89 3.13 18.78
C SER A 135 3.53 3.59 18.24
N LEU A 136 3.37 3.65 16.91
CA LEU A 136 2.09 3.91 16.26
C LEU A 136 1.03 2.86 16.65
N LYS A 137 1.40 1.57 16.60
CA LYS A 137 0.54 0.47 17.05
C LYS A 137 0.10 0.66 18.50
N GLN A 138 1.01 1.02 19.39
CA GLN A 138 0.69 1.23 20.82
C GLN A 138 -0.24 2.43 21.00
N ALA A 139 0.03 3.55 20.34
CA ALA A 139 -0.81 4.73 20.38
C ALA A 139 -2.24 4.43 19.90
N ILE A 140 -2.39 3.66 18.83
CA ILE A 140 -3.70 3.21 18.33
C ILE A 140 -4.40 2.33 19.36
N GLU A 141 -3.74 1.32 19.92
CA GLU A 141 -4.37 0.44 20.93
C GLU A 141 -4.81 1.21 22.18
N ASP A 142 -4.03 2.19 22.63
CA ASP A 142 -4.38 3.00 23.80
C ASP A 142 -5.61 3.88 23.54
N GLN A 143 -5.65 4.55 22.37
CA GLN A 143 -6.76 5.44 21.99
C GLN A 143 -8.01 4.69 21.53
N TRP A 144 -7.87 3.47 21.01
CA TRP A 144 -8.95 2.57 20.60
C TRP A 144 -9.26 1.47 21.62
N SER A 145 -8.97 1.69 22.91
CA SER A 145 -9.19 0.70 23.98
C SER A 145 -10.63 0.15 24.07
N TYR A 146 -11.62 0.81 23.46
CA TYR A 146 -13.02 0.36 23.37
C TYR A 146 -13.28 -0.66 22.25
N LYS A 147 -12.32 -0.90 21.34
CA LYS A 147 -12.48 -1.76 20.16
C LYS A 147 -11.41 -2.85 20.16
N GLY A 148 -11.83 -4.09 20.42
CA GLY A 148 -10.93 -5.25 20.34
C GLY A 148 -10.74 -5.76 18.90
N PRO A 149 -9.77 -6.66 18.65
CA PRO A 149 -9.54 -7.20 17.32
C PRO A 149 -10.74 -7.93 16.69
N SER A 150 -11.60 -8.54 17.51
CA SER A 150 -12.85 -9.16 17.06
C SER A 150 -13.91 -8.14 16.61
N ASP A 151 -13.75 -6.87 16.98
CA ASP A 151 -14.64 -5.77 16.66
C ASP A 151 -14.15 -4.94 15.47
N PHE A 152 -12.93 -5.22 14.97
CA PHE A 152 -12.42 -4.60 13.76
C PHE A 152 -13.32 -4.92 12.56
N SER A 153 -13.85 -3.85 11.96
CA SER A 153 -14.51 -3.88 10.67
C SER A 153 -13.49 -3.97 9.54
N SER A 154 -13.95 -4.20 8.32
CA SER A 154 -13.07 -4.15 7.14
C SER A 154 -12.44 -2.77 6.93
N TYR A 155 -13.15 -1.69 7.29
CA TYR A 155 -12.61 -0.33 7.23
C TYR A 155 -11.49 -0.11 8.24
N ASP A 156 -11.62 -0.69 9.44
CA ASP A 156 -10.57 -0.63 10.45
C ASP A 156 -9.31 -1.35 9.96
N LEU A 157 -9.46 -2.53 9.38
CA LEU A 157 -8.32 -3.30 8.85
C LEU A 157 -7.63 -2.58 7.68
N ALA A 158 -8.41 -2.00 6.77
CA ALA A 158 -7.87 -1.22 5.67
C ALA A 158 -7.09 0.01 6.16
N ALA A 159 -7.60 0.72 7.16
CA ALA A 159 -6.93 1.87 7.76
C ALA A 159 -5.65 1.49 8.52
N LEU A 160 -5.68 0.39 9.28
CA LEU A 160 -4.50 -0.09 10.02
C LEU A 160 -3.35 -0.45 9.07
N GLY A 161 -3.64 -1.03 7.90
CA GLY A 161 -2.65 -1.30 6.86
C GLY A 161 -1.39 -1.98 7.40
N GLN A 162 -0.23 -1.40 7.12
CA GLN A 162 1.09 -1.92 7.53
C GLN A 162 1.26 -2.07 9.05
N VAL A 163 0.51 -1.32 9.86
CA VAL A 163 0.53 -1.43 11.33
C VAL A 163 0.11 -2.82 11.79
N LEU A 164 -0.77 -3.49 11.02
CA LEU A 164 -1.20 -4.87 11.29
C LEU A 164 -0.04 -5.84 11.47
N CYS A 165 1.10 -5.60 10.83
CA CYS A 165 2.28 -6.47 10.95
C CYS A 165 3.03 -6.36 12.27
N SER A 166 2.66 -5.40 13.12
CA SER A 166 3.19 -5.24 14.49
C SER A 166 2.21 -5.75 15.57
N PHE A 167 1.04 -6.26 15.19
CA PHE A 167 0.14 -6.92 16.12
C PHE A 167 0.62 -8.32 16.44
N ASN A 168 0.19 -8.85 17.59
CA ASN A 168 0.52 -10.20 18.02
C ASN A 168 -0.37 -11.23 17.30
N LYS A 169 0.13 -12.48 17.25
CA LYS A 169 -0.59 -13.63 16.68
C LYS A 169 -2.04 -13.72 17.14
N SER A 170 -2.29 -13.62 18.45
CA SER A 170 -3.63 -13.73 19.04
C SER A 170 -4.56 -12.59 18.61
N HIS A 171 -4.03 -11.40 18.34
CA HIS A 171 -4.84 -10.28 17.84
C HIS A 171 -5.27 -10.53 16.40
N ILE A 172 -4.36 -10.97 15.53
CA ILE A 172 -4.73 -11.29 14.14
C ILE A 172 -5.69 -12.47 14.08
N ALA A 173 -5.45 -13.52 14.86
CA ALA A 173 -6.34 -14.68 14.93
C ALA A 173 -7.77 -14.36 15.40
N ALA A 174 -7.95 -13.27 16.17
CA ALA A 174 -9.25 -12.84 16.66
C ALA A 174 -10.05 -12.00 15.64
N ILE A 175 -9.43 -11.56 14.54
CA ILE A 175 -10.12 -10.84 13.46
C ILE A 175 -11.18 -11.75 12.83
N LYS A 176 -12.36 -11.19 12.56
CA LYS A 176 -13.43 -11.93 11.86
C LYS A 176 -13.00 -12.22 10.42
N PRO A 177 -13.04 -13.49 9.95
CA PRO A 177 -12.63 -13.82 8.58
C PRO A 177 -13.39 -13.04 7.49
N PHE A 178 -14.67 -12.74 7.72
CA PHE A 178 -15.45 -11.90 6.81
C PHE A 178 -14.90 -10.46 6.72
N ALA A 179 -14.48 -9.87 7.84
CA ALA A 179 -13.87 -8.54 7.84
C ALA A 179 -12.54 -8.54 7.08
N TYR A 180 -11.71 -9.57 7.31
CA TYR A 180 -10.48 -9.79 6.53
C TYR A 180 -10.78 -9.91 5.03
N LYS A 181 -11.76 -10.74 4.64
CA LYS A 181 -12.12 -10.96 3.23
C LYS A 181 -12.44 -9.65 2.51
N VAL A 182 -13.21 -8.77 3.15
CA VAL A 182 -13.61 -7.48 2.57
C VAL A 182 -12.41 -6.52 2.49
N ALA A 183 -11.50 -6.57 3.47
CA ALA A 183 -10.27 -5.75 3.50
C ALA A 183 -9.07 -6.40 2.77
N ALA A 184 -9.25 -7.56 2.13
CA ALA A 184 -8.14 -8.36 1.64
C ALA A 184 -7.26 -7.59 0.66
N ALA A 185 -7.87 -6.82 -0.24
CA ALA A 185 -7.16 -5.99 -1.22
C ALA A 185 -6.19 -4.98 -0.55
N ASP A 186 -6.60 -4.37 0.56
CA ASP A 186 -5.78 -3.41 1.31
C ASP A 186 -4.63 -4.11 2.06
N ILE A 187 -4.91 -5.31 2.57
CA ILE A 187 -3.95 -6.18 3.26
C ILE A 187 -3.00 -6.89 2.26
N SER A 188 -3.36 -6.96 0.98
CA SER A 188 -2.66 -7.74 -0.04
C SER A 188 -1.22 -7.28 -0.31
N ASN A 189 -0.85 -6.07 0.13
CA ASN A 189 0.46 -5.48 -0.11
C ASN A 189 1.25 -5.21 1.18
N LEU A 190 0.94 -5.93 2.25
CA LEU A 190 1.73 -5.96 3.48
C LEU A 190 3.16 -6.44 3.18
N VAL A 191 4.17 -5.65 3.57
CA VAL A 191 5.60 -5.95 3.33
C VAL A 191 6.35 -6.16 4.62
N ASN A 192 7.42 -6.95 4.61
CA ASN A 192 8.31 -7.16 5.77
C ASN A 192 7.60 -7.63 7.05
N CYS A 193 6.48 -8.34 6.91
CA CYS A 193 5.70 -8.81 8.06
C CYS A 193 6.31 -10.07 8.65
N PRO A 194 6.33 -10.22 9.99
CA PRO A 194 6.81 -11.44 10.61
C PRO A 194 6.06 -12.67 10.09
N GLN A 195 6.78 -13.77 9.85
CA GLN A 195 6.22 -14.98 9.25
C GLN A 195 5.07 -15.57 10.08
N GLU A 196 5.14 -15.49 11.41
CA GLU A 196 4.05 -15.89 12.29
C GLU A 196 2.78 -15.05 12.11
N ILE A 197 2.90 -13.78 11.73
CA ILE A 197 1.77 -12.86 11.54
C ILE A 197 1.12 -13.05 10.18
N ILE A 198 1.92 -13.16 9.12
CA ILE A 198 1.38 -13.42 7.77
C ILE A 198 0.69 -14.78 7.69
N ARG A 199 1.14 -15.77 8.47
CA ARG A 199 0.46 -17.07 8.63
C ARG A 199 -0.92 -16.94 9.25
N GLU A 200 -1.12 -16.08 10.24
CA GLU A 200 -2.47 -15.86 10.79
C GLU A 200 -3.41 -15.21 9.77
N PHE A 201 -2.91 -14.28 8.94
CA PHE A 201 -3.69 -13.77 7.82
C PHE A 201 -4.04 -14.87 6.80
N ALA A 202 -3.13 -15.79 6.53
CA ALA A 202 -3.41 -16.93 5.66
C ALA A 202 -4.45 -17.89 6.26
N LEU A 203 -4.45 -18.09 7.59
CA LEU A 203 -5.50 -18.83 8.29
C LEU A 203 -6.86 -18.13 8.20
N LEU A 204 -6.89 -16.79 8.29
CA LEU A 204 -8.11 -16.03 8.05
C LEU A 204 -8.60 -16.20 6.60
N ALA A 205 -7.70 -16.15 5.61
CA ALA A 205 -8.03 -16.31 4.20
C ALA A 205 -8.65 -17.67 3.88
N THR A 206 -8.10 -18.74 4.46
CA THR A 206 -8.55 -20.13 4.26
C THR A 206 -9.82 -20.49 5.02
N SER A 207 -10.29 -19.61 5.91
CA SER A 207 -11.57 -19.79 6.59
C SER A 207 -12.73 -19.81 5.60
N ARG A 208 -13.74 -20.66 5.87
CA ARG A 208 -14.98 -20.74 5.09
C ARG A 208 -15.74 -19.42 4.99
N ASP A 209 -15.59 -18.56 6.01
CA ASP A 209 -16.26 -17.26 6.08
C ASP A 209 -15.46 -16.17 5.32
N ALA A 210 -14.28 -16.53 4.79
CA ALA A 210 -13.44 -15.71 3.91
C ALA A 210 -13.41 -16.28 2.48
N PHE A 211 -12.27 -16.85 2.04
CA PHE A 211 -12.10 -17.42 0.70
C PHE A 211 -12.23 -18.94 0.66
N GLY A 212 -12.22 -19.62 1.82
CA GLY A 212 -12.34 -21.07 1.91
C GLY A 212 -11.09 -21.81 1.43
N ASP A 213 -11.27 -23.06 1.01
CA ASP A 213 -10.18 -23.95 0.62
C ASP A 213 -9.36 -23.41 -0.57
N PRO A 214 -8.01 -23.37 -0.49
CA PRO A 214 -7.14 -22.90 -1.57
C PRO A 214 -7.34 -23.57 -2.93
N SER A 215 -7.81 -24.83 -2.96
CA SER A 215 -8.10 -25.55 -4.20
C SER A 215 -9.28 -24.96 -4.99
N GLY A 216 -10.12 -24.16 -4.34
CA GLY A 216 -11.23 -23.43 -4.97
C GLY A 216 -10.92 -21.97 -5.27
N TRP A 217 -9.70 -21.49 -5.01
CA TRP A 217 -9.35 -20.09 -5.22
C TRP A 217 -9.22 -19.77 -6.71
N THR A 218 -9.76 -18.62 -7.09
CA THR A 218 -9.72 -18.06 -8.44
C THR A 218 -8.58 -17.05 -8.56
N ALA A 219 -8.21 -16.68 -9.79
CA ALA A 219 -7.26 -15.60 -10.05
C ALA A 219 -7.64 -14.28 -9.35
N ILE A 220 -8.92 -13.92 -9.33
CA ILE A 220 -9.38 -12.72 -8.63
C ILE A 220 -9.10 -12.82 -7.13
N GLN A 221 -9.33 -13.99 -6.52
CA GLN A 221 -9.06 -14.17 -5.09
C GLN A 221 -7.56 -14.15 -4.79
N ILE A 222 -6.71 -14.74 -5.64
CA ILE A 222 -5.24 -14.64 -5.49
C ILE A 222 -4.78 -13.18 -5.57
N ALA A 223 -5.35 -12.38 -6.49
CA ALA A 223 -5.05 -10.96 -6.58
C ALA A 223 -5.43 -10.20 -5.29
N LEU A 224 -6.57 -10.55 -4.67
CA LEU A 224 -7.02 -9.97 -3.41
C LEU A 224 -6.19 -10.44 -2.20
N ILE A 225 -5.71 -11.68 -2.21
CA ILE A 225 -4.90 -12.25 -1.12
C ILE A 225 -3.48 -11.66 -1.15
N GLY A 226 -2.90 -11.52 -2.34
CA GLY A 226 -1.57 -10.95 -2.55
C GLY A 226 -0.50 -11.56 -1.66
N CYS A 227 0.23 -10.72 -0.92
CA CYS A 227 1.32 -11.11 -0.02
C CYS A 227 0.94 -12.12 1.06
N VAL A 228 -0.35 -12.21 1.42
CA VAL A 228 -0.83 -13.18 2.41
C VAL A 228 -0.62 -14.63 1.95
N ILE A 229 -0.51 -14.87 0.63
CA ILE A 229 -0.21 -16.20 0.08
C ILE A 229 1.11 -16.79 0.64
N SER A 230 2.06 -15.93 1.01
CA SER A 230 3.34 -16.36 1.58
C SER A 230 3.22 -16.99 2.96
N GLY A 231 2.10 -16.78 3.65
CA GLY A 231 1.80 -17.37 4.95
C GLY A 231 1.13 -18.74 4.89
N LEU A 232 0.84 -19.26 3.71
CA LEU A 232 0.19 -20.57 3.57
C LEU A 232 1.15 -21.72 3.93
N ASP A 233 0.58 -22.76 4.55
CA ASP A 233 1.30 -23.99 4.82
C ASP A 233 1.68 -24.73 3.51
N SER A 234 0.87 -24.58 2.46
CA SER A 234 1.11 -25.15 1.13
C SER A 234 0.49 -24.27 0.05
N VAL A 235 1.31 -23.82 -0.89
CA VAL A 235 0.84 -23.14 -2.13
C VAL A 235 0.51 -24.13 -3.24
N ARG A 236 0.86 -25.42 -3.07
CA ARG A 236 0.64 -26.46 -4.09
C ARG A 236 -0.82 -26.86 -4.24
N ASP A 237 -1.64 -26.53 -3.25
CA ASP A 237 -3.07 -26.87 -3.25
C ASP A 237 -3.89 -25.89 -4.12
N ILE A 238 -3.32 -24.74 -4.48
CA ILE A 238 -3.93 -23.73 -5.34
C ILE A 238 -3.87 -24.20 -6.81
N GLN A 239 -4.98 -24.09 -7.53
CA GLN A 239 -5.01 -24.44 -8.95
C GLN A 239 -4.06 -23.55 -9.78
N PRO A 240 -3.37 -24.10 -10.79
CA PRO A 240 -2.41 -23.34 -11.60
C PRO A 240 -3.00 -22.06 -12.20
N ASP A 241 -4.21 -22.11 -12.76
CA ASP A 241 -4.90 -20.98 -13.37
C ASP A 241 -5.13 -19.79 -12.42
N ALA A 242 -5.24 -20.04 -11.11
CA ALA A 242 -5.37 -18.98 -10.12
C ALA A 242 -4.12 -18.09 -10.02
N PHE A 243 -2.94 -18.58 -10.41
CA PHE A 243 -1.70 -17.80 -10.36
C PHE A 243 -1.62 -16.69 -11.41
N GLU A 244 -2.53 -16.64 -12.38
CA GLU A 244 -2.69 -15.48 -13.27
C GLU A 244 -3.02 -14.20 -12.46
N GLY A 245 -3.69 -14.37 -11.31
CA GLY A 245 -4.05 -13.30 -10.41
C GLY A 245 -2.91 -12.72 -9.58
N LEU A 246 -1.74 -13.38 -9.56
CA LEU A 246 -0.62 -12.92 -8.74
C LEU A 246 -0.01 -11.65 -9.35
N ALA A 247 -0.06 -10.56 -8.61
CA ALA A 247 0.41 -9.25 -9.07
C ALA A 247 1.93 -9.09 -8.92
N ALA A 248 2.50 -8.19 -9.72
CA ALA A 248 3.92 -7.81 -9.61
C ALA A 248 4.31 -7.34 -8.21
N SER A 249 3.43 -6.62 -7.50
CA SER A 249 3.68 -6.18 -6.12
C SER A 249 3.80 -7.35 -5.15
N SER A 250 3.01 -8.41 -5.35
CA SER A 250 3.05 -9.62 -4.51
C SER A 250 4.34 -10.41 -4.70
N MET A 251 5.06 -10.24 -5.81
CA MET A 251 6.37 -10.87 -6.00
C MET A 251 7.42 -10.34 -5.02
N GLN A 252 7.26 -9.12 -4.51
CA GLN A 252 8.23 -8.52 -3.57
C GLN A 252 8.18 -9.16 -2.17
N CYS A 253 7.05 -9.75 -1.80
CA CYS A 253 6.82 -10.34 -0.48
C CYS A 253 6.82 -11.88 -0.50
N LEU A 254 6.91 -12.50 -1.68
CA LEU A 254 7.04 -13.94 -1.82
C LEU A 254 8.47 -14.39 -1.47
N PRO A 255 8.65 -15.17 -0.39
CA PRO A 255 9.97 -15.67 -0.04
C PRO A 255 10.38 -16.80 -0.99
N ASN A 256 11.69 -16.99 -1.15
CA ASN A 256 12.26 -17.97 -2.08
C ASN A 256 11.70 -19.39 -1.88
N ASN A 257 11.47 -19.80 -0.63
CA ASN A 257 10.94 -21.14 -0.32
C ASN A 257 9.50 -21.35 -0.82
N VAL A 258 8.68 -20.29 -0.88
CA VAL A 258 7.31 -20.39 -1.41
C VAL A 258 7.36 -20.56 -2.93
N LEU A 259 8.21 -19.79 -3.61
CA LEU A 259 8.41 -19.96 -5.06
C LEU A 259 8.99 -21.34 -5.42
N GLN A 260 9.96 -21.82 -4.65
CA GLN A 260 10.50 -23.18 -4.81
C GLN A 260 9.44 -24.27 -4.60
N ALA A 261 8.46 -24.05 -3.72
CA ALA A 261 7.40 -25.01 -3.46
C ALA A 261 6.37 -25.11 -4.61
N MET A 262 6.26 -24.07 -5.45
CA MET A 262 5.34 -24.05 -6.59
C MET A 262 5.71 -25.11 -7.62
N SER A 263 4.69 -25.73 -8.20
CA SER A 263 4.85 -26.66 -9.31
C SER A 263 5.21 -25.93 -10.61
N ILE A 264 5.77 -26.67 -11.57
CA ILE A 264 6.06 -26.19 -12.92
C ILE A 264 4.77 -25.63 -13.57
N GLU A 265 3.64 -26.31 -13.38
CA GLU A 265 2.34 -25.88 -13.92
C GLU A 265 1.90 -24.54 -13.31
N GLN A 266 1.96 -24.38 -11.99
CA GLN A 266 1.64 -23.11 -11.32
C GLN A 266 2.55 -21.96 -11.78
N LEU A 267 3.85 -22.22 -11.95
CA LEU A 267 4.79 -21.21 -12.47
C LEU A 267 4.50 -20.82 -13.92
N SER A 268 4.02 -21.76 -14.73
CA SER A 268 3.65 -21.52 -16.13
C SER A 268 2.39 -20.66 -16.32
N HIS A 269 1.63 -20.45 -15.24
CA HIS A 269 0.43 -19.62 -15.21
C HIS A 269 0.64 -18.23 -14.60
N LEU A 270 1.87 -17.87 -14.24
CA LEU A 270 2.17 -16.51 -13.76
C LEU A 270 1.90 -15.47 -14.85
N SER A 271 1.38 -14.31 -14.44
CA SER A 271 1.23 -13.16 -15.33
C SER A 271 2.60 -12.64 -15.81
N LEU A 272 2.65 -12.02 -16.99
CA LEU A 272 3.88 -11.41 -17.49
C LEU A 272 4.43 -10.35 -16.51
N SER A 273 3.53 -9.59 -15.85
CA SER A 273 3.92 -8.64 -14.81
C SER A 273 4.57 -9.30 -13.61
N ALA A 274 4.07 -10.46 -13.16
CA ALA A 274 4.68 -11.20 -12.06
C ALA A 274 6.04 -11.77 -12.45
N VAL A 275 6.15 -12.35 -13.66
CA VAL A 275 7.43 -12.86 -14.17
C VAL A 275 8.49 -11.76 -14.26
N ASN A 276 8.13 -10.58 -14.77
CA ASN A 276 9.04 -9.44 -14.86
C ASN A 276 9.41 -8.83 -13.49
N ALA A 277 8.61 -9.08 -12.46
CA ALA A 277 8.86 -8.61 -11.10
C ALA A 277 9.71 -9.58 -10.25
N LEU A 278 10.04 -10.77 -10.78
CA LEU A 278 10.93 -11.72 -10.10
C LEU A 278 12.31 -11.11 -9.87
N THR A 279 12.79 -11.21 -8.64
CA THR A 279 14.14 -10.76 -8.29
C THR A 279 15.19 -11.79 -8.69
N HIS A 280 16.46 -11.34 -8.81
CA HIS A 280 17.59 -12.22 -9.03
C HIS A 280 17.73 -13.31 -7.95
N ALA A 281 17.43 -12.97 -6.70
CA ALA A 281 17.48 -13.91 -5.58
C ALA A 281 16.38 -14.98 -5.67
N GLN A 282 15.20 -14.62 -6.17
CA GLN A 282 14.11 -15.56 -6.39
C GLN A 282 14.43 -16.49 -7.57
N LEU A 283 14.87 -15.95 -8.71
CA LEU A 283 15.26 -16.74 -9.89
C LEU A 283 16.40 -17.72 -9.58
N SER A 284 17.41 -17.29 -8.82
CA SER A 284 18.54 -18.16 -8.45
C SER A 284 18.17 -19.25 -7.45
N SER A 285 17.03 -19.12 -6.77
CA SER A 285 16.52 -20.13 -5.85
C SER A 285 15.77 -21.26 -6.56
N LEU A 286 15.29 -21.04 -7.78
CA LEU A 286 14.51 -22.02 -8.54
C LEU A 286 15.40 -23.11 -9.13
N ASP A 287 14.82 -24.30 -9.32
CA ASP A 287 15.48 -25.36 -10.06
C ASP A 287 15.46 -25.12 -11.58
N ARG A 288 16.15 -25.99 -12.33
CA ARG A 288 16.28 -25.85 -13.78
C ARG A 288 14.95 -25.92 -14.52
N GLU A 289 14.03 -26.77 -14.10
CA GLU A 289 12.74 -26.93 -14.79
C GLU A 289 11.77 -25.80 -14.44
N GLN A 290 11.81 -25.33 -13.19
CA GLN A 290 11.09 -24.13 -12.76
C GLN A 290 11.57 -22.88 -13.52
N ILE A 291 12.88 -22.70 -13.68
CA ILE A 291 13.44 -21.59 -14.48
C ILE A 291 12.95 -21.65 -15.93
N ARG A 292 12.98 -22.84 -16.54
CA ARG A 292 12.49 -23.02 -17.92
C ARG A 292 11.02 -22.64 -18.06
N ALA A 293 10.18 -23.05 -17.12
CA ALA A 293 8.75 -22.71 -17.13
C ALA A 293 8.52 -21.19 -17.06
N VAL A 294 9.26 -20.50 -16.19
CA VAL A 294 9.20 -19.03 -16.07
C VAL A 294 9.67 -18.35 -17.37
N GLU A 295 10.79 -18.80 -17.96
CA GLU A 295 11.30 -18.26 -19.21
C GLU A 295 10.37 -18.49 -20.41
N GLU A 296 9.74 -19.66 -20.49
CA GLU A 296 8.78 -20.00 -21.54
C GLU A 296 7.53 -19.13 -21.46
N THR A 297 7.06 -18.88 -20.23
CA THR A 297 5.95 -17.95 -19.95
C THR A 297 6.29 -16.54 -20.41
N ALA A 298 7.49 -16.04 -20.06
CA ALA A 298 7.97 -14.72 -20.50
C ALA A 298 8.04 -14.61 -22.03
N LYS A 299 8.58 -15.64 -22.71
CA LYS A 299 8.72 -15.68 -24.17
C LYS A 299 7.35 -15.68 -24.85
N THR A 300 6.44 -16.55 -24.41
CA THR A 300 5.12 -16.75 -25.04
C THR A 300 4.24 -15.52 -24.88
N LEU A 301 4.18 -14.95 -23.68
CA LEU A 301 3.42 -13.73 -23.42
C LEU A 301 4.07 -12.50 -24.06
N GLY A 302 5.41 -12.43 -24.05
CA GLY A 302 6.16 -11.35 -24.70
C GLY A 302 5.99 -11.32 -26.22
N SER A 303 6.02 -12.47 -26.90
CA SER A 303 5.78 -12.53 -28.35
C SER A 303 4.35 -12.14 -28.71
N ALA A 304 3.36 -12.57 -27.92
CA ALA A 304 1.96 -12.21 -28.14
C ALA A 304 1.71 -10.68 -28.07
N LEU A 305 2.48 -9.97 -27.23
CA LEU A 305 2.40 -8.50 -27.14
C LEU A 305 3.15 -7.79 -28.27
N ASN A 306 4.27 -8.35 -28.75
CA ASN A 306 5.09 -7.75 -29.79
C ASN A 306 4.51 -7.95 -31.21
N ASP A 307 3.72 -9.01 -31.43
CA ASP A 307 3.14 -9.35 -32.73
C ASP A 307 1.85 -8.56 -33.07
N GLY A 308 1.43 -7.62 -32.24
CA GLY A 308 0.57 -6.50 -32.66
C GLY A 308 -0.87 -6.80 -33.15
N CYS A 309 -1.38 -8.04 -33.11
CA CYS A 309 -2.81 -8.46 -33.24
C CYS A 309 -2.87 -10.01 -33.11
N CYS A 310 -3.91 -10.72 -32.64
CA CYS A 310 -5.35 -10.50 -32.51
C CYS A 310 -5.86 -11.55 -31.47
N PHE A 311 -6.64 -11.16 -30.46
CA PHE A 311 -7.39 -12.11 -29.60
C PHE A 311 -8.53 -12.74 -30.42
N THR A 312 -8.20 -13.67 -31.31
CA THR A 312 -9.19 -14.43 -32.08
C THR A 312 -8.94 -15.91 -31.85
N SER A 313 -9.78 -16.44 -30.95
CA SER A 313 -10.11 -17.85 -30.70
C SER A 313 -9.11 -18.91 -31.18
N ARG A 314 -8.36 -19.47 -30.24
CA ARG A 314 -7.98 -20.89 -30.30
C ARG A 314 -7.71 -21.45 -28.90
N ASN A 315 -8.71 -22.13 -28.36
CA ASN A 315 -8.64 -23.19 -27.34
C ASN A 315 -7.69 -23.01 -26.14
N ALA A 316 -7.64 -21.83 -25.56
CA ALA A 316 -7.19 -21.68 -24.18
C ALA A 316 -8.27 -20.87 -23.45
N ALA A 317 -8.92 -21.50 -22.47
CA ALA A 317 -9.93 -20.87 -21.62
C ALA A 317 -9.22 -19.88 -20.70
N TRP A 318 -8.85 -18.72 -21.23
CA TRP A 318 -8.25 -17.64 -20.44
C TRP A 318 -9.36 -16.67 -20.07
N SER A 319 -9.51 -16.46 -18.76
CA SER A 319 -10.54 -15.63 -18.17
C SER A 319 -10.34 -14.16 -18.55
N THR A 320 -11.41 -13.38 -18.56
CA THR A 320 -11.50 -11.95 -18.94
C THR A 320 -10.60 -10.98 -18.15
N VAL A 321 -9.72 -11.48 -17.28
CA VAL A 321 -8.85 -10.70 -16.38
C VAL A 321 -7.76 -9.96 -17.16
N THR A 322 -7.33 -10.45 -18.32
CA THR A 322 -6.33 -9.79 -19.18
C THR A 322 -6.82 -8.44 -19.74
N LEU A 323 -8.14 -8.20 -19.82
CA LEU A 323 -8.70 -6.90 -20.26
C LEU A 323 -8.63 -5.81 -19.18
N ILE A 324 -8.61 -6.19 -17.89
CA ILE A 324 -8.58 -5.22 -16.78
C ILE A 324 -7.17 -4.61 -16.63
N ALA A 325 -6.12 -5.38 -16.93
CA ALA A 325 -4.75 -4.87 -17.01
C ALA A 325 -4.56 -3.84 -18.14
N TYR A 326 -5.34 -3.93 -19.22
CA TYR A 326 -5.30 -2.99 -20.34
C TYR A 326 -6.00 -1.65 -20.01
N LEU A 327 -7.11 -1.69 -19.26
CA LEU A 327 -7.89 -0.49 -18.92
C LEU A 327 -7.24 0.41 -17.87
N GLN A 328 -6.42 -0.15 -16.97
CA GLN A 328 -5.67 0.62 -15.96
C GLN A 328 -4.48 1.39 -16.57
N LEU A 329 -3.89 0.92 -17.67
CA LEU A 329 -2.82 1.65 -18.38
C LEU A 329 -3.34 2.84 -19.19
N SER A 330 -4.57 2.77 -19.72
CA SER A 330 -5.13 3.86 -20.53
C SER A 330 -5.64 5.07 -19.73
N THR A 331 -5.72 4.98 -18.40
CA THR A 331 -6.10 6.11 -17.52
C THR A 331 -4.92 6.76 -16.79
N LEU A 332 -3.69 6.34 -17.06
CA LEU A 332 -2.47 6.88 -16.46
C LEU A 332 -1.45 7.35 -17.50
N ILE A 333 -1.94 7.87 -18.64
CA ILE A 333 -1.14 8.62 -19.60
C ILE A 333 -1.76 10.03 -19.71
N PRO A 334 -1.15 11.06 -19.12
CA PRO A 334 -1.20 12.41 -19.68
C PRO A 334 -0.46 12.47 -21.03
#